data_AF-A0A8C7AF05-F1
#
_entry.id   AF-A0A8C7AF05-F1
#
_cell.length_a   1.000
_cell.length_b   1.000
_cell.length_c   1.000
_cell.angle_alpha   90.00
_cell.angle_beta   90.00
_cell.angle_gamma   90.00
#
_symmetry.space_group_name_H-M   'P 1'
#
loop_
_entity.id
_entity.type
_entity.pdbx_description
1 polymer ?
#
loop_
_entity_poly.entity_id
_entity_poly.type
_entity_poly.pdbx_seq_one_letter_code
_entity_poly.pdbx_strand_id
1 'polypeptide(L)'
;PSVFCKGHSCPPAFEFFFKCGAHPTSDKDTSVALNLITTNSRDITCITCTDIRSPVLVFQCNHRHVICLDCFYLYCVTRLNDRQFIPDPQLGYSLPCVGKSGTFFFLLHF
;
A
#
# COMPACT_ATOMS: atom_id res chain seq x y z
N PRO A 1 -1.21 -28.52 -6.49
CA PRO A 1 -2.48 -28.31 -7.23
C PRO A 1 -2.23 -27.61 -8.57
N SER A 2 -2.43 -28.29 -9.69
CA SER A 2 -2.33 -27.72 -11.04
C SER A 2 -3.60 -26.92 -11.36
N VAL A 3 -3.45 -25.62 -11.62
CA VAL A 3 -4.55 -24.71 -11.93
C VAL A 3 -4.77 -24.71 -13.45
N PHE A 4 -5.95 -25.16 -13.90
CA PHE A 4 -6.33 -25.15 -15.31
C PHE A 4 -7.56 -24.27 -15.52
N CYS A 5 -7.51 -23.48 -16.57
CA CYS A 5 -8.58 -22.61 -17.01
C CYS A 5 -9.73 -23.43 -17.59
N LYS A 6 -10.95 -23.23 -17.06
CA LYS A 6 -12.15 -23.91 -17.54
C LYS A 6 -12.75 -23.15 -18.72
N GLY A 7 -12.24 -23.40 -19.93
CA GLY A 7 -12.76 -22.80 -21.17
C GLY A 7 -12.10 -23.37 -22.42
N HIS A 8 -12.83 -23.36 -23.55
CA HIS A 8 -12.40 -23.95 -24.83
C HIS A 8 -11.21 -23.22 -25.49
N SER A 9 -10.91 -21.99 -25.07
CA SER A 9 -9.85 -21.14 -25.62
C SER A 9 -9.22 -20.34 -24.49
N CYS A 10 -8.30 -20.96 -23.76
CA CYS A 10 -7.67 -20.27 -22.63
C CYS A 10 -6.35 -19.60 -23.02
N PRO A 11 -6.15 -18.31 -22.67
CA PRO A 11 -4.83 -17.71 -22.72
C PRO A 11 -3.83 -18.46 -21.81
N PRO A 12 -2.54 -18.46 -22.17
CA PRO A 12 -1.51 -19.16 -21.40
C PRO A 12 -1.18 -18.49 -20.05
N ALA A 13 -1.70 -17.29 -19.79
CA ALA A 13 -1.39 -16.48 -18.62
C ALA A 13 -2.64 -16.19 -17.77
N PHE A 14 -2.46 -16.15 -16.46
CA PHE A 14 -3.48 -15.71 -15.51
C PHE A 14 -3.33 -14.22 -15.23
N GLU A 15 -4.45 -13.50 -15.21
CA GLU A 15 -4.51 -12.10 -14.87
C GLU A 15 -5.28 -11.92 -13.56
N PHE A 16 -4.73 -11.13 -12.64
CA PHE A 16 -5.33 -10.86 -11.33
C PHE A 16 -5.76 -9.40 -11.27
N PHE A 17 -6.99 -9.17 -10.83
CA PHE A 17 -7.54 -7.83 -10.60
C PHE A 17 -8.20 -7.76 -9.22
N PHE A 18 -8.30 -6.55 -8.69
CA PHE A 18 -8.98 -6.27 -7.42
C PHE A 18 -10.28 -5.52 -7.70
N LYS A 19 -11.27 -5.72 -6.84
CA LYS A 19 -12.52 -4.97 -6.82
C LYS A 19 -12.78 -4.46 -5.40
N CYS A 20 -13.55 -3.38 -5.29
CA CYS A 20 -14.00 -2.89 -3.99
C CYS A 20 -14.93 -3.92 -3.32
N GLY A 21 -14.63 -4.32 -2.08
CA GLY A 21 -15.46 -5.26 -1.33
C GLY A 21 -16.63 -4.63 -0.56
N ALA A 22 -16.74 -3.30 -0.55
CA ALA A 22 -17.69 -2.57 0.29
C ALA A 22 -19.07 -2.37 -0.37
N HIS A 23 -19.17 -2.56 -1.68
CA HIS A 23 -20.41 -2.39 -2.44
C HIS A 23 -20.44 -3.35 -3.63
N PRO A 24 -21.62 -3.62 -4.22
CA PRO A 24 -21.70 -4.35 -5.48
C PRO A 24 -20.86 -3.66 -6.57
N THR A 25 -20.11 -4.45 -7.34
CA THR A 25 -19.23 -3.98 -8.43
C THR A 25 -19.48 -4.78 -9.69
N SER A 26 -19.48 -4.12 -10.84
CA SER A 26 -19.51 -4.74 -12.18
C SER A 26 -18.20 -5.47 -12.49
N ASP A 27 -18.16 -6.24 -13.57
CA ASP A 27 -16.93 -6.90 -14.06
C ASP A 27 -15.89 -5.95 -14.64
N LYS A 28 -16.32 -4.76 -15.02
CA LYS A 28 -15.43 -3.70 -15.51
C LYS A 28 -14.88 -2.81 -14.40
N ASP A 29 -15.40 -2.94 -13.18
CA ASP A 29 -14.99 -2.10 -12.06
C ASP A 29 -13.74 -2.70 -11.41
N THR A 30 -12.57 -2.19 -11.77
CA THR A 30 -11.29 -2.57 -11.17
C THR A 30 -10.82 -1.54 -10.15
N SER A 31 -10.22 -1.99 -9.06
CA SER A 31 -9.61 -1.14 -8.02
C SER A 31 -8.11 -1.38 -7.94
N VAL A 32 -7.36 -0.35 -7.51
CA VAL A 32 -5.92 -0.45 -7.30
C VAL A 32 -5.63 -1.21 -6.00
N ALA A 33 -4.65 -2.12 -6.06
CA ALA A 33 -4.22 -2.87 -4.89
C ALA A 33 -3.31 -2.03 -3.98
N LEU A 34 -3.73 -1.81 -2.75
CA LEU A 34 -2.92 -1.14 -1.72
C LEU A 34 -2.03 -2.15 -1.01
N ASN A 35 -1.02 -2.67 -1.72
CA ASN A 35 -0.17 -3.79 -1.28
C ASN A 35 0.62 -3.54 0.03
N LEU A 36 0.75 -2.28 0.43
CA LEU A 36 1.48 -1.88 1.64
C LEU A 36 0.56 -1.80 2.86
N ILE A 37 -0.76 -1.82 2.67
CA ILE A 37 -1.76 -1.79 3.73
C ILE A 37 -2.11 -3.24 4.08
N THR A 38 -1.98 -3.59 5.34
CA THR A 38 -2.22 -4.94 5.84
C THR A 38 -3.02 -4.90 7.14
N THR A 39 -3.77 -5.97 7.40
CA THR A 39 -4.41 -6.17 8.69
C THR A 39 -3.34 -6.35 9.76
N ASN A 40 -3.47 -5.64 10.88
CA ASN A 40 -2.50 -5.74 11.98
C ASN A 40 -2.76 -6.97 12.87
N SER A 41 -2.65 -8.17 12.31
CA SER A 41 -2.93 -9.43 13.01
C SER A 41 -1.89 -9.79 14.09
N ARG A 42 -0.80 -9.04 14.17
CA ARG A 42 0.29 -9.23 15.13
C ARG A 42 0.31 -8.15 16.22
N ASP A 43 -0.71 -7.30 16.26
CA ASP A 43 -0.85 -6.21 17.25
C ASP A 43 0.41 -5.32 17.36
N ILE A 44 1.05 -5.04 16.21
CA ILE A 44 2.26 -4.21 16.15
C ILE A 44 1.86 -2.75 16.41
N THR A 45 2.55 -2.10 17.33
CA THR A 45 2.32 -0.69 17.68
C THR A 45 2.77 0.25 16.56
N CYS A 46 2.04 1.33 16.36
CA CYS A 46 2.42 2.41 15.44
C CYS A 46 3.75 3.06 15.87
N ILE A 47 4.67 3.26 14.93
CA ILE A 47 5.96 3.93 15.20
C ILE A 47 5.83 5.36 15.74
N THR A 48 4.71 6.03 15.47
CA THR A 48 4.51 7.45 15.83
C THR A 48 3.71 7.60 17.11
N CYS A 49 2.50 7.03 17.18
CA CYS A 49 1.61 7.20 18.33
C CYS A 49 1.68 6.06 19.35
N THR A 50 2.43 4.98 19.07
CA THR A 50 2.54 3.77 19.92
C THR A 50 1.23 2.99 20.13
N ASP A 51 0.09 3.45 19.61
CA ASP A 51 -1.17 2.71 19.63
C ASP A 51 -1.13 1.47 18.74
N ILE A 52 -1.93 0.46 19.10
CA ILE A 52 -2.26 -0.68 18.26
C ILE A 52 -3.54 -0.36 17.48
N ARG A 53 -3.45 -0.33 16.15
CA ARG A 53 -4.56 -0.04 15.22
C ARG A 53 -4.61 -1.08 14.12
N SER A 54 -5.74 -1.20 13.42
CA SER A 54 -5.87 -2.04 12.23
C SER A 54 -6.87 -1.40 11.27
N PRO A 55 -6.60 -1.37 9.95
CA PRO A 55 -5.37 -1.82 9.29
C PRO A 55 -4.18 -0.88 9.53
N VAL A 56 -2.98 -1.34 9.18
CA VAL A 56 -1.73 -0.58 9.27
C VAL A 56 -0.99 -0.60 7.94
N LEU A 57 -0.13 0.39 7.75
CA LEU A 57 0.77 0.46 6.61
C LEU A 57 2.15 -0.02 7.02
N VAL A 58 2.72 -0.93 6.24
CA VAL A 58 4.07 -1.47 6.46
C VAL A 58 5.00 -0.93 5.39
N PHE A 59 5.98 -0.13 5.78
CA PHE A 59 7.00 0.36 4.87
C PHE A 59 7.89 -0.79 4.40
N GLN A 60 8.34 -0.76 3.14
CA GLN A 60 9.28 -1.74 2.57
C GLN A 60 10.76 -1.46 2.91
N CYS A 61 11.04 -0.71 3.98
CA CYS A 61 12.41 -0.52 4.47
C CYS A 61 12.95 -1.78 5.16
N ASN A 62 14.26 -1.87 5.40
CA ASN A 62 14.91 -3.04 6.02
C ASN A 62 14.26 -3.46 7.37
N HIS A 63 13.80 -2.50 8.15
CA HIS A 63 13.16 -2.73 9.46
C HIS A 63 11.64 -2.95 9.36
N ARG A 64 11.05 -2.83 8.17
CA ARG A 64 9.61 -2.94 7.93
C ARG A 64 8.78 -2.13 8.93
N HIS A 65 9.11 -0.85 9.08
CA HIS A 65 8.42 0.03 10.03
C HIS A 65 6.90 0.06 9.77
N VAL A 66 6.13 0.06 10.86
CA VAL A 66 4.67 0.02 10.85
C VAL A 66 4.10 1.35 11.32
N ILE A 67 3.11 1.88 10.60
CA ILE A 67 2.40 3.12 10.94
C ILE A 67 0.89 2.91 10.79
N CYS A 68 0.08 3.46 11.71
CA CYS A 68 -1.37 3.45 11.56
C CYS A 68 -1.82 4.44 10.47
N LEU A 69 -3.01 4.24 9.91
CA LEU A 69 -3.50 5.08 8.80
C LEU A 69 -3.70 6.54 9.20
N ASP A 70 -4.10 6.83 10.44
CA ASP A 70 -4.27 8.20 10.93
C ASP A 70 -2.93 8.94 10.99
N CYS A 71 -1.90 8.31 11.58
CA CYS A 71 -0.55 8.88 11.60
C CYS A 71 0.06 8.96 10.19
N PHE A 72 -0.28 8.03 9.31
CA PHE A 72 0.16 8.07 7.92
C PHE A 72 -0.45 9.27 7.18
N TYR A 73 -1.75 9.53 7.35
CA TYR A 73 -2.40 10.71 6.78
C TYR A 73 -1.72 12.01 7.25
N LEU A 74 -1.51 12.15 8.55
CA LEU A 74 -0.83 13.32 9.11
C LEU A 74 0.60 13.45 8.57
N TYR A 75 1.33 12.35 8.48
CA TYR A 75 2.67 12.33 7.90
C TYR A 75 2.70 12.83 6.44
N CYS A 76 1.77 12.35 5.61
CA CYS A 76 1.62 12.80 4.22
C CYS A 76 1.33 14.31 4.15
N VAL A 77 0.38 14.79 4.95
CA VAL A 77 -0.01 16.21 4.97
C VAL A 77 1.15 17.10 5.43
N THR A 78 1.85 16.74 6.50
CA THR A 78 3.02 17.49 6.98
C THR A 78 4.10 17.57 5.91
N ARG A 79 4.47 16.45 5.28
CA ARG A 79 5.50 16.43 4.22
C ARG A 79 5.08 17.21 2.97
N LEU A 80 3.77 17.23 2.66
CA LEU A 80 3.23 17.98 1.54
C LEU A 80 3.38 19.49 1.78
N ASN A 81 2.97 19.94 2.97
CA ASN A 81 3.07 21.32 3.40
C ASN A 81 4.54 21.80 3.45
N ASP A 82 5.44 20.93 3.91
CA ASP A 82 6.88 21.24 4.01
C ASP A 82 7.62 21.12 2.66
N ARG A 83 6.94 20.73 1.57
CA ARG A 83 7.54 20.45 0.24
C ARG A 83 8.69 19.44 0.30
N GLN A 84 8.59 18.45 1.19
CA GLN A 84 9.61 17.43 1.43
C GLN A 84 9.32 16.12 0.70
N PHE A 85 8.47 16.16 -0.32
CA PHE A 85 8.30 15.06 -1.24
C PHE A 85 9.51 14.93 -2.14
N ILE A 86 9.97 13.70 -2.32
CA ILE A 86 11.15 13.43 -3.14
C ILE A 86 10.62 13.09 -4.55
N PRO A 87 11.00 13.87 -5.58
CA PRO A 87 10.64 13.56 -6.95
C PRO A 87 11.42 12.31 -7.40
N ASP A 88 10.69 11.33 -7.90
CA ASP A 88 11.22 10.15 -8.57
C ASP A 88 11.01 10.30 -10.09
N PRO A 89 12.07 10.20 -10.91
CA PRO A 89 11.98 10.41 -12.37
C PRO A 89 11.06 9.44 -13.10
N GLN A 90 10.80 8.25 -12.56
CA GLN A 90 9.93 7.24 -13.17
C GLN A 90 8.55 7.18 -12.54
N LEU A 91 8.45 7.54 -11.26
CA LEU A 91 7.30 7.21 -10.42
C LEU A 91 6.59 8.44 -9.83
N GLY A 92 7.08 9.65 -10.11
CA GLY A 92 6.43 10.90 -9.72
C GLY A 92 6.91 11.43 -8.37
N TYR A 93 6.07 11.39 -7.33
CA TYR A 93 6.40 11.89 -6.00
C TYR A 93 6.23 10.81 -4.95
N SER A 94 7.13 10.82 -3.98
CA SER A 94 7.20 9.75 -2.99
C SER A 94 7.57 10.21 -1.60
N LEU A 95 7.17 9.39 -0.63
CA LEU A 95 7.41 9.63 0.80
C LEU A 95 8.42 8.63 1.35
N PRO A 96 9.49 9.08 2.04
CA PRO A 96 10.42 8.19 2.70
C PRO A 96 9.80 7.58 3.95
N CYS A 97 10.37 6.47 4.41
CA CYS A 97 10.02 5.89 5.71
C CYS A 97 10.26 6.89 6.87
N VAL A 98 9.35 6.90 7.85
CA VAL A 98 9.43 7.77 9.04
C VAL A 98 10.67 7.50 9.89
N GLY A 99 11.17 6.26 9.90
CA GLY A 99 12.30 5.83 10.74
C GLY A 99 13.69 6.33 10.31
N LYS A 100 13.80 7.29 9.38
CA LYS A 100 15.05 7.93 8.90
C LYS A 100 16.17 7.01 8.34
N SER A 101 16.03 5.69 8.39
CA SER A 101 17.08 4.71 8.05
C SER A 101 16.92 3.99 6.69
N GLY A 102 16.18 4.54 5.72
CA GLY A 102 16.15 3.90 4.40
C GLY A 102 15.16 4.48 3.41
N THR A 103 15.68 4.73 2.22
CA THR A 103 15.08 5.27 1.00
C THR A 103 14.06 4.31 0.40
N PHE A 104 12.93 4.08 1.06
CA PHE A 104 11.78 3.45 0.40
C PHE A 104 10.66 4.45 0.23
N PHE A 105 10.32 4.62 -1.03
CA PHE A 105 9.41 5.61 -1.57
C PHE A 105 8.01 5.00 -1.58
N PHE A 106 7.10 5.57 -0.78
CA PHE A 106 5.68 5.26 -0.94
C PHE A 106 5.24 5.71 -2.32
N LEU A 107 4.89 4.75 -3.18
CA LEU A 107 4.43 5.01 -4.53
C LEU A 107 2.96 5.39 -4.50
N LEU A 108 2.67 6.68 -4.67
CA LEU A 108 1.34 7.13 -5.05
C LEU A 108 1.19 6.87 -6.56
N HIS A 109 1.02 5.61 -6.94
CA HIS A 109 0.48 5.30 -8.27
C HIS A 109 -1.02 5.64 -8.23
N PHE A 110 -1.38 6.79 -8.80
CA PHE A 110 -2.76 7.08 -9.22
C PHE A 110 -2.94 6.60 -10.66
#